data_AF-A0A3M1X815-F1
#
_entry.id   AF-A0A3M1X815-F1
#
_cell.length_a   1.000
_cell.length_b   1.000
_cell.length_c   1.000
_cell.angle_alpha   90.00
_cell.angle_beta   90.00
_cell.angle_gamma   90.00
#
_symmetry.space_group_name_H-M   'P 1'
#
loop_
_entity.id
_entity.type
_entity.pdbx_description
1 polymer ?
#
loop_
_entity_poly.entity_id
_entity_poly.type
_entity_poly.pdbx_seq_one_letter_code
_entity_poly.pdbx_strand_id
1 'polypeptide(L)'
;MKLSQNELNLLNDQISEHMNHILKCTVPDERYGRLLLASPPDRRYPYIYPRDVSSACQLFRRVAGSRHQYDAGPTAFQLLEAMARFMKDVQRSDGFWGQRYSLQGEDKSIYKQEDNIAHGIAILCNYLLTAHRLQKPIPDLQDYLQAVDKAVQFALKHNYHSELNLFYSTTAIHESAIEEGYTCWVNLAYQYAFMLTREVDMVFQEKSIMDPQCLELCAHFEYSVRELFMAGDRYFRRFNKFGHMDLRPDVTLLSPFYFGYVKYTRELERSVAYIESHLCDPELGMVMRYLPFYKDFDTHVHAGNGPWLQYTAILAQYHFWNGNRERGEQLLNMINQYRNEQGEIPEHLSTCERFYEFMEKEWRTGIDFEKEFYKPILLDNLDFGHILEEANNMARSYKRTGEKCMILNKKIKGGGYIQFATPLMWSHVEYARALLVRAGDWWRMRN
;
A
#
# COMPACT_ATOMS: atom_id res chain seq x y z
N MET A 1 -2.09 12.66 -24.70
CA MET A 1 -3.14 12.42 -25.70
C MET A 1 -4.41 13.06 -25.16
N LYS A 2 -5.19 13.80 -25.95
CA LYS A 2 -6.49 14.30 -25.47
C LYS A 2 -7.50 13.18 -25.66
N LEU A 3 -8.13 12.71 -24.58
CA LEU A 3 -9.25 11.77 -24.64
C LEU A 3 -10.40 12.41 -25.44
N SER A 4 -11.10 11.62 -26.24
CA SER A 4 -12.41 12.04 -26.78
C SER A 4 -13.42 12.20 -25.63
N GLN A 5 -14.50 12.94 -25.88
CA GLN A 5 -15.54 13.13 -24.86
C GLN A 5 -16.16 11.81 -24.40
N ASN A 6 -16.37 10.87 -25.33
CA ASN A 6 -16.93 9.55 -25.00
C ASN A 6 -15.96 8.72 -24.13
N GLU A 7 -14.67 8.74 -24.44
CA GLU A 7 -13.65 8.06 -23.62
C GLU A 7 -13.54 8.68 -22.23
N LEU A 8 -13.67 10.01 -22.13
CA LEU A 8 -13.66 10.71 -20.85
C LEU A 8 -14.89 10.37 -20.02
N ASN A 9 -16.09 10.36 -20.62
CA ASN A 9 -17.32 9.98 -19.92
C ASN A 9 -17.24 8.53 -19.40
N LEU A 10 -16.79 7.60 -20.24
CA LEU A 10 -16.60 6.21 -19.82
C LEU A 10 -15.59 6.09 -18.66
N LEU A 11 -14.46 6.78 -18.74
CA LEU A 11 -13.48 6.79 -17.67
C LEU A 11 -14.08 7.37 -16.37
N ASN A 12 -14.85 8.45 -16.48
CA ASN A 12 -15.50 9.09 -15.34
C ASN A 12 -16.51 8.16 -14.66
N ASP A 13 -17.31 7.42 -15.44
CA ASP A 13 -18.24 6.42 -14.93
C ASP A 13 -17.50 5.31 -14.18
N GLN A 14 -16.41 4.80 -14.76
CA GLN A 14 -15.57 3.77 -14.13
C GLN A 14 -14.91 4.28 -12.83
N ILE A 15 -14.36 5.50 -12.83
CA ILE A 15 -13.79 6.08 -11.61
C ILE A 15 -14.86 6.26 -10.54
N SER A 16 -16.06 6.70 -10.92
CA SER A 16 -17.19 6.87 -9.99
C SER A 16 -17.65 5.54 -9.40
N GLU A 17 -17.70 4.47 -10.20
CA GLU A 17 -17.97 3.10 -9.72
C GLU A 17 -16.98 2.69 -8.63
N HIS A 18 -15.67 2.81 -8.89
CA HIS A 18 -14.65 2.45 -7.92
C HIS A 18 -14.66 3.36 -6.68
N MET A 19 -14.95 4.65 -6.83
CA MET A 19 -15.12 5.57 -5.70
C MET A 19 -16.34 5.21 -4.84
N ASN A 20 -17.43 4.71 -5.43
CA ASN A 20 -18.57 4.21 -4.66
C ASN A 20 -18.18 3.00 -3.78
N HIS A 21 -17.35 2.09 -4.29
CA HIS A 21 -16.82 0.98 -3.49
C HIS A 21 -15.89 1.44 -2.36
N ILE A 22 -15.03 2.42 -2.65
CA ILE A 22 -14.16 3.04 -1.64
C ILE A 22 -15.02 3.68 -0.53
N LEU A 23 -16.11 4.37 -0.89
CA LEU A 23 -17.04 4.96 0.08
C LEU A 23 -17.74 3.93 0.97
N LYS A 24 -17.95 2.69 0.51
CA LYS A 24 -18.46 1.62 1.39
C LYS A 24 -17.47 1.26 2.49
N CYS A 25 -16.18 1.55 2.30
CA CYS A 25 -15.11 1.34 3.28
C CYS A 25 -14.89 2.58 4.15
N THR A 26 -15.93 3.42 4.32
CA THR A 26 -15.84 4.62 5.16
C THR A 26 -16.91 4.66 6.23
N VAL A 27 -16.63 5.39 7.31
CA VAL A 27 -17.57 5.62 8.40
C VAL A 27 -17.73 7.13 8.61
N PRO A 28 -18.98 7.63 8.77
CA PRO A 28 -19.20 9.02 9.16
C PRO A 28 -18.53 9.34 10.50
N ASP A 29 -17.97 10.54 10.62
CA ASP A 29 -17.35 11.03 11.84
C ASP A 29 -17.68 12.51 12.04
N GLU A 30 -18.03 12.92 13.25
CA GLU A 30 -18.45 14.30 13.53
C GLU A 30 -17.31 15.31 13.40
N ARG A 31 -16.07 14.91 13.70
CA ARG A 31 -14.89 15.78 13.69
C ARG A 31 -14.26 15.86 12.31
N TYR A 32 -14.16 14.72 11.64
CA TYR A 32 -13.43 14.56 10.37
C TYR A 32 -14.34 14.46 9.15
N GLY A 33 -15.66 14.32 9.35
CA GLY A 33 -16.65 14.10 8.29
C GLY A 33 -16.78 12.63 7.92
N ARG A 34 -15.72 12.02 7.38
CA ARG A 34 -15.74 10.63 6.94
C ARG A 34 -14.36 9.99 7.00
N LEU A 35 -14.21 8.91 7.76
CA LEU A 35 -12.95 8.20 7.96
C LEU A 35 -12.88 6.96 7.07
N LEU A 36 -11.70 6.69 6.52
CA LEU A 36 -11.43 5.60 5.57
C LEU A 36 -10.82 4.39 6.27
N LEU A 37 -11.44 3.23 6.11
CA LEU A 37 -10.99 1.94 6.63
C LEU A 37 -10.42 1.06 5.50
N ALA A 38 -9.60 0.08 5.87
CA ALA A 38 -9.08 -0.91 4.91
C ALA A 38 -10.20 -1.79 4.32
N SER A 39 -11.21 -2.11 5.13
CA SER A 39 -12.41 -2.86 4.74
C SER A 39 -13.65 -2.29 5.43
N PRO A 40 -14.87 -2.61 4.96
CA PRO A 40 -16.10 -2.15 5.60
C PRO A 40 -16.16 -2.49 7.11
N PRO A 41 -16.89 -1.69 7.92
CA PRO A 41 -16.86 -1.80 9.39
C PRO A 41 -17.38 -3.14 9.94
N ASP A 42 -18.14 -3.90 9.15
CA ASP A 42 -18.66 -5.25 9.48
C ASP A 42 -17.67 -6.38 9.13
N ARG A 43 -16.46 -6.04 8.69
CA ARG A 43 -15.42 -6.97 8.21
C ARG A 43 -14.21 -7.01 9.13
N ARG A 44 -13.24 -7.85 8.77
CA ARG A 44 -12.08 -8.22 9.59
C ARG A 44 -11.19 -7.02 9.96
N TYR A 45 -11.10 -6.02 9.09
CA TYR A 45 -10.19 -4.89 9.26
C TYR A 45 -10.96 -3.55 9.34
N PRO A 46 -11.70 -3.29 10.42
CA PRO A 46 -12.40 -2.03 10.62
C PRO A 46 -11.47 -0.96 11.21
N TYR A 47 -10.23 -0.88 10.70
CA TYR A 47 -9.20 0.01 11.20
C TYR A 47 -8.68 0.94 10.10
N ILE A 48 -8.11 2.05 10.54
CA ILE A 48 -7.44 3.02 9.69
C ILE A 48 -5.95 2.66 9.65
N TYR A 49 -5.49 2.18 8.50
CA TYR A 49 -4.08 1.82 8.26
C TYR A 49 -3.39 2.95 7.49
N PRO A 50 -2.35 3.61 8.04
CA PRO A 50 -1.63 4.68 7.33
C PRO A 50 -1.12 4.28 5.95
N ARG A 51 -0.62 3.05 5.78
CA ARG A 51 -0.22 2.49 4.47
C ARG A 51 -1.37 2.51 3.45
N ASP A 52 -2.50 1.90 3.80
CA ASP A 52 -3.68 1.80 2.93
C ASP A 52 -4.24 3.19 2.62
N VAL A 53 -4.34 4.06 3.63
CA VAL A 53 -4.77 5.46 3.48
C VAL A 53 -3.82 6.23 2.57
N SER A 54 -2.50 6.04 2.71
CA SER A 54 -1.52 6.68 1.85
C SER A 54 -1.68 6.26 0.39
N SER A 55 -2.03 5.01 0.09
CA SER A 55 -2.39 4.60 -1.28
C SER A 55 -3.64 5.35 -1.77
N ALA A 56 -4.70 5.39 -0.95
CA ALA A 56 -5.93 6.10 -1.30
C ALA A 56 -5.69 7.59 -1.56
N CYS A 57 -4.88 8.25 -0.74
CA CYS A 57 -4.51 9.66 -0.90
C CYS A 57 -3.77 9.94 -2.21
N GLN A 58 -2.98 8.99 -2.74
CA GLN A 58 -2.37 9.12 -4.07
C GLN A 58 -3.43 9.16 -5.18
N LEU A 59 -4.45 8.29 -5.10
CA LEU A 59 -5.60 8.35 -6.01
C LEU A 59 -6.37 9.65 -5.83
N PHE A 60 -6.68 10.05 -4.60
CA PHE A 60 -7.51 11.22 -4.33
C PHE A 60 -6.86 12.51 -4.80
N ARG A 61 -5.55 12.71 -4.56
CA ARG A 61 -4.79 13.83 -5.11
C ARG A 61 -4.95 13.93 -6.63
N ARG A 62 -4.90 12.77 -7.30
CA ARG A 62 -4.98 12.69 -8.77
C ARG A 62 -6.38 12.99 -9.28
N VAL A 63 -7.41 12.38 -8.70
CA VAL A 63 -8.81 12.57 -9.11
C VAL A 63 -9.26 14.01 -8.81
N ALA A 64 -9.01 14.51 -7.60
CA ALA A 64 -9.37 15.88 -7.21
C ALA A 64 -8.57 16.93 -7.99
N GLY A 65 -7.28 16.71 -8.22
CA GLY A 65 -6.40 17.65 -8.91
C GLY A 65 -6.40 17.53 -10.45
N SER A 66 -7.16 16.60 -11.05
CA SER A 66 -7.10 16.39 -12.50
C SER A 66 -7.67 17.59 -13.27
N ARG A 67 -7.10 17.84 -14.45
CA ARG A 67 -7.65 18.83 -15.41
C ARG A 67 -8.93 18.32 -16.08
N HIS A 68 -9.20 17.02 -16.00
CA HIS A 68 -10.38 16.39 -16.57
C HIS A 68 -11.64 16.56 -15.73
N GLN A 69 -11.53 17.10 -14.51
CA GLN A 69 -12.67 17.42 -13.63
C GLN A 69 -13.63 16.24 -13.44
N TYR A 70 -13.10 15.10 -12.98
CA TYR A 70 -13.92 13.93 -12.68
C TYR A 70 -15.01 14.25 -11.66
N ASP A 71 -16.19 13.65 -11.81
CA ASP A 71 -17.34 13.85 -10.92
C ASP A 71 -17.02 13.47 -9.47
N ALA A 72 -16.14 12.47 -9.29
CA ALA A 72 -15.68 12.07 -7.97
C ALA A 72 -14.62 13.02 -7.35
N GLY A 73 -14.18 14.06 -8.06
CA GLY A 73 -13.17 15.03 -7.64
C GLY A 73 -13.47 15.71 -6.30
N PRO A 74 -14.66 16.30 -6.10
CA PRO A 74 -15.05 16.89 -4.83
C PRO A 74 -15.01 15.90 -3.66
N THR A 75 -15.56 14.69 -3.86
CA THR A 75 -15.57 13.63 -2.83
C THR A 75 -14.15 13.15 -2.50
N ALA A 76 -13.31 12.98 -3.52
CA ALA A 76 -11.91 12.61 -3.34
C ALA A 76 -11.15 13.66 -2.52
N PHE A 77 -11.39 14.95 -2.77
CA PHE A 77 -10.78 16.03 -1.98
C PHE A 77 -11.25 16.00 -0.52
N GLN A 78 -12.56 15.81 -0.28
CA GLN A 78 -13.11 15.72 1.08
C GLN A 78 -12.51 14.55 1.87
N LEU A 79 -12.37 13.37 1.24
CA LEU A 79 -11.73 12.22 1.88
C LEU A 79 -10.24 12.47 2.15
N LEU A 80 -9.52 13.08 1.22
CA LEU A 80 -8.12 13.45 1.40
C LEU A 80 -7.93 14.41 2.58
N GLU A 81 -8.77 15.44 2.68
CA GLU A 81 -8.78 16.39 3.80
C GLU A 81 -9.12 15.71 5.13
N ALA A 82 -10.17 14.88 5.15
CA ALA A 82 -10.58 14.15 6.35
C ALA A 82 -9.45 13.26 6.88
N MET A 83 -8.80 12.51 5.99
CA MET A 83 -7.70 11.63 6.38
C MET A 83 -6.44 12.39 6.79
N ALA A 84 -6.12 13.52 6.15
CA ALA A 84 -5.00 14.35 6.58
C ALA A 84 -5.24 14.95 7.97
N ARG A 85 -6.46 15.42 8.26
CA ARG A 85 -6.85 15.89 9.59
C ARG A 85 -6.74 14.80 10.65
N PHE A 86 -7.29 13.62 10.35
CA PHE A 86 -7.19 12.46 11.24
C PHE A 86 -5.74 12.09 11.53
N MET A 87 -4.92 11.93 10.49
CA MET A 87 -3.51 11.54 10.62
C MET A 87 -2.69 12.58 11.39
N LYS A 88 -2.94 13.87 11.19
CA LYS A 88 -2.31 14.94 11.98
C LYS A 88 -2.65 14.79 13.47
N ASP A 89 -3.91 14.54 13.78
CA ASP A 89 -4.40 14.52 15.16
C ASP A 89 -4.00 13.25 15.93
N VAL A 90 -3.83 12.11 15.24
CA VAL A 90 -3.38 10.85 15.87
C VAL A 90 -1.86 10.70 15.94
N GLN A 91 -1.11 11.64 15.35
CA GLN A 91 0.35 11.62 15.45
C GLN A 91 0.76 11.72 16.92
N ARG A 92 1.64 10.80 17.36
CA ARG A 92 2.22 10.92 18.69
C ARG A 92 3.06 12.18 18.80
N SER A 93 3.23 12.66 20.03
CA SER A 93 3.98 13.90 20.31
C SER A 93 5.42 13.92 19.78
N ASP A 94 6.04 12.76 19.58
CA ASP A 94 7.39 12.56 19.06
C ASP A 94 7.46 12.45 17.53
N GLY A 95 6.33 12.47 16.82
CA GLY A 95 6.27 12.36 15.36
C GLY A 95 5.91 10.97 14.83
N PHE A 96 5.71 9.99 15.71
CA PHE A 96 5.42 8.60 15.33
C PHE A 96 3.98 8.37 14.86
N TRP A 97 3.81 7.46 13.91
CA TRP A 97 2.55 6.78 13.61
C TRP A 97 2.70 5.25 13.69
N GLY A 98 1.79 4.60 14.39
CA GLY A 98 1.69 3.14 14.48
C GLY A 98 1.13 2.48 13.21
N GLN A 99 1.02 1.16 13.26
CA GLN A 99 0.47 0.27 12.23
C GLN A 99 -0.99 0.61 11.87
N ARG A 100 -1.87 0.78 12.86
CA ARG A 100 -3.31 0.94 12.66
C ARG A 100 -4.00 1.66 13.81
N TYR A 101 -5.11 2.34 13.51
CA TYR A 101 -5.89 3.12 14.49
C TYR A 101 -7.37 2.74 14.52
N SER A 102 -7.98 2.88 15.69
CA SER A 102 -9.45 2.86 15.83
C SER A 102 -10.08 4.13 15.25
N LEU A 103 -11.41 4.14 15.14
CA LEU A 103 -12.18 5.32 14.74
C LEU A 103 -11.99 6.51 15.69
N GLN A 104 -11.71 6.23 16.97
CA GLN A 104 -11.45 7.24 18.00
C GLN A 104 -10.01 7.75 17.98
N GLY A 105 -9.16 7.22 17.10
CA GLY A 105 -7.74 7.58 17.03
C GLY A 105 -6.85 6.87 18.03
N GLU A 106 -7.33 5.81 18.68
CA GLU A 106 -6.48 4.98 19.55
C GLU A 106 -5.54 4.14 18.70
N ASP A 107 -4.26 4.11 19.06
CA ASP A 107 -3.28 3.22 18.45
C ASP A 107 -3.61 1.75 18.80
N LYS A 108 -3.92 0.94 17.78
CA LYS A 108 -4.27 -0.48 17.88
C LYS A 108 -3.20 -1.37 17.23
N SER A 109 -1.98 -0.86 17.15
CA SER A 109 -0.85 -1.56 16.54
C SER A 109 -0.47 -2.82 17.29
N ILE A 110 -0.12 -3.85 16.51
CA ILE A 110 0.46 -5.11 16.98
C ILE A 110 1.90 -5.20 16.47
N TYR A 111 2.12 -4.79 15.22
CA TYR A 111 3.40 -4.84 14.54
C TYR A 111 4.14 -3.50 14.58
N LYS A 112 5.48 -3.59 14.54
CA LYS A 112 6.37 -2.45 14.29
C LYS A 112 6.34 -2.10 12.81
N GLN A 113 5.88 -0.90 12.47
CA GLN A 113 5.59 -0.49 11.09
C GLN A 113 6.34 0.79 10.71
N GLU A 114 7.63 0.69 10.41
CA GLU A 114 8.51 1.86 10.23
C GLU A 114 8.18 2.70 8.98
N ASP A 115 7.64 2.08 7.93
CA ASP A 115 7.21 2.76 6.70
C ASP A 115 5.94 3.60 6.91
N ASN A 116 5.18 3.40 8.00
CA ASN A 116 4.02 4.24 8.30
C ASN A 116 4.40 5.69 8.63
N ILE A 117 5.64 5.96 9.02
CA ILE A 117 6.12 7.34 9.17
C ILE A 117 6.16 8.03 7.80
N ALA A 118 6.74 7.36 6.79
CA ALA A 118 6.75 7.84 5.42
C ALA A 118 5.34 7.98 4.84
N HIS A 119 4.46 7.01 5.11
CA HIS A 119 3.06 7.08 4.69
C HIS A 119 2.29 8.23 5.35
N GLY A 120 2.48 8.47 6.64
CA GLY A 120 1.90 9.62 7.35
C GLY A 120 2.32 10.95 6.75
N ILE A 121 3.63 11.14 6.51
CA ILE A 121 4.16 12.32 5.80
C ILE A 121 3.49 12.45 4.43
N ALA A 122 3.44 11.37 3.65
CA ALA A 122 2.85 11.39 2.31
C ALA A 122 1.37 11.77 2.30
N ILE A 123 0.58 11.33 3.30
CA ILE A 123 -0.83 11.70 3.44
C ILE A 123 -0.96 13.22 3.62
N LEU A 124 -0.22 13.78 4.58
CA LEU A 124 -0.25 15.22 4.88
C LEU A 124 0.19 16.04 3.67
N CYS A 125 1.32 15.70 3.06
CA CYS A 125 1.83 16.42 1.90
C CYS A 125 0.91 16.33 0.68
N ASN A 126 0.30 15.17 0.41
CA ASN A 126 -0.64 15.04 -0.69
C ASN A 126 -1.88 15.93 -0.49
N TYR A 127 -2.38 16.09 0.74
CA TYR A 127 -3.44 17.04 1.05
C TYR A 127 -2.99 18.49 0.81
N LEU A 128 -1.87 18.92 1.39
CA LEU A 128 -1.37 20.29 1.28
C LEU A 128 -1.17 20.71 -0.19
N LEU A 129 -0.53 19.85 -0.98
CA LEU A 129 -0.27 20.11 -2.40
C LEU A 129 -1.57 20.14 -3.23
N THR A 130 -2.54 19.29 -2.90
CA THR A 130 -3.84 19.27 -3.58
C THR A 130 -4.66 20.51 -3.23
N ALA A 131 -4.71 20.90 -1.96
CA ALA A 131 -5.40 22.10 -1.50
C ALA A 131 -4.81 23.36 -2.14
N HIS A 132 -3.48 23.48 -2.18
CA HIS A 132 -2.81 24.57 -2.89
C HIS A 132 -3.19 24.62 -4.38
N ARG A 133 -3.11 23.47 -5.07
CA ARG A 133 -3.47 23.38 -6.50
C ARG A 133 -4.91 23.81 -6.76
N LEU A 134 -5.83 23.44 -5.88
CA LEU A 134 -7.26 23.78 -5.97
C LEU A 134 -7.58 25.17 -5.38
N GLN A 135 -6.58 25.91 -4.91
CA GLN A 135 -6.73 27.21 -4.25
C GLN A 135 -7.72 27.14 -3.07
N LYS A 136 -7.69 26.04 -2.32
CA LYS A 136 -8.51 25.84 -1.12
C LYS A 136 -7.77 26.34 0.11
N PRO A 137 -8.47 26.97 1.08
CA PRO A 137 -7.85 27.32 2.34
C PRO A 137 -7.41 26.06 3.09
N ILE A 138 -6.31 26.19 3.83
CA ILE A 138 -5.79 25.14 4.70
C ILE A 138 -5.80 25.70 6.13
N PRO A 139 -6.88 25.45 6.89
CA PRO A 139 -6.89 25.77 8.31
C PRO A 139 -5.71 25.09 9.00
N ASP A 140 -5.08 25.78 9.94
CA ASP A 140 -3.98 25.22 10.74
C ASP A 140 -2.78 24.73 9.90
N LEU A 141 -2.48 25.38 8.77
CA LEU A 141 -1.34 25.04 7.90
C LEU A 141 -0.04 24.81 8.68
N GLN A 142 0.22 25.62 9.71
CA GLN A 142 1.42 25.49 10.52
C GLN A 142 1.48 24.17 11.30
N ASP A 143 0.34 23.67 11.79
CA ASP A 143 0.30 22.39 12.50
C ASP A 143 0.62 21.22 11.56
N TYR A 144 0.16 21.28 10.31
CA TYR A 144 0.49 20.26 9.31
C TYR A 144 1.98 20.24 8.99
N LEU A 145 2.58 21.43 8.79
CA LEU A 145 4.00 21.54 8.48
C LEU A 145 4.86 21.08 9.67
N GLN A 146 4.45 21.39 10.90
CA GLN A 146 5.09 20.88 12.12
C GLN A 146 4.93 19.36 12.27
N ALA A 147 3.78 18.79 11.92
CA ALA A 147 3.58 17.34 11.96
C ALA A 147 4.50 16.62 10.96
N VAL A 148 4.68 17.17 9.75
CA VAL A 148 5.64 16.67 8.77
C VAL A 148 7.07 16.74 9.31
N ASP A 149 7.50 17.89 9.85
CA ASP A 149 8.84 18.05 10.40
C ASP A 149 9.11 17.06 11.54
N LYS A 150 8.21 16.95 12.53
CA LYS A 150 8.33 15.97 13.62
C LYS A 150 8.48 14.54 13.14
N ALA A 151 7.73 14.15 12.11
CA ALA A 151 7.82 12.81 11.54
C ALA A 151 9.18 12.55 10.86
N VAL A 152 9.71 13.54 10.14
CA VAL A 152 11.05 13.45 9.55
C VAL A 152 12.09 13.30 10.67
N GLN A 153 12.05 14.15 11.70
CA GLN A 153 12.96 14.07 12.85
C GLN A 153 12.89 12.71 13.55
N PHE A 154 11.67 12.19 13.75
CA PHE A 154 11.46 10.85 14.31
C PHE A 154 12.16 9.78 13.47
N ALA A 155 11.89 9.76 12.15
CA ALA A 155 12.45 8.76 11.25
C ALA A 155 13.98 8.78 11.24
N LEU A 156 14.58 9.97 11.20
CA LEU A 156 16.03 10.13 11.20
C LEU A 156 16.69 9.70 12.51
N LYS A 157 16.00 9.90 13.62
CA LYS A 157 16.50 9.52 14.95
C LYS A 157 16.36 8.03 15.23
N HIS A 158 15.29 7.40 14.76
CA HIS A 158 14.89 6.07 15.21
C HIS A 158 15.05 4.96 14.16
N ASN A 159 14.91 5.28 12.87
CA ASN A 159 14.84 4.27 11.81
C ASN A 159 16.00 4.38 10.82
N TYR A 160 16.64 5.54 10.73
CA TYR A 160 17.71 5.82 9.78
C TYR A 160 19.08 5.42 10.32
N HIS A 161 19.82 4.63 9.55
CA HIS A 161 21.19 4.24 9.86
C HIS A 161 22.15 4.97 8.92
N SER A 162 22.86 5.96 9.46
CA SER A 162 23.66 6.92 8.68
C SER A 162 24.87 6.29 8.01
N GLU A 163 25.44 5.22 8.57
CA GLU A 163 26.58 4.48 8.01
C GLU A 163 26.23 3.79 6.69
N LEU A 164 24.95 3.40 6.52
CA LEU A 164 24.43 2.76 5.32
C LEU A 164 23.63 3.72 4.45
N ASN A 165 23.25 4.88 5.00
CA ASN A 165 22.30 5.81 4.40
C ASN A 165 21.00 5.11 3.98
N LEU A 166 20.43 4.29 4.88
CA LEU A 166 19.20 3.50 4.66
C LEU A 166 18.32 3.50 5.93
N PHE A 167 17.02 3.32 5.72
CA PHE A 167 16.05 3.08 6.78
C PHE A 167 15.88 1.59 7.01
N TYR A 168 15.95 1.20 8.28
CA TYR A 168 15.67 -0.15 8.74
C TYR A 168 14.16 -0.37 8.91
N SER A 169 13.71 -1.60 8.70
CA SER A 169 12.32 -2.02 8.89
C SER A 169 12.23 -3.41 9.49
N THR A 170 11.09 -3.71 10.11
CA THR A 170 10.76 -5.06 10.60
C THR A 170 9.64 -5.75 9.82
N THR A 171 8.54 -5.06 9.49
CA THR A 171 7.36 -5.72 8.88
C THR A 171 6.80 -5.09 7.61
N ALA A 172 6.90 -3.78 7.47
CA ALA A 172 6.50 -3.00 6.30
C ALA A 172 5.24 -3.51 5.55
N ILE A 173 5.22 -3.46 4.22
CA ILE A 173 4.03 -3.75 3.40
C ILE A 173 3.42 -5.14 3.63
N HIS A 174 4.24 -6.13 3.97
CA HIS A 174 3.80 -7.51 4.13
C HIS A 174 3.38 -7.86 5.54
N GLU A 175 3.52 -6.92 6.49
CA GLU A 175 3.27 -7.11 7.93
C GLU A 175 3.96 -8.39 8.49
N SER A 176 5.13 -8.74 7.96
CA SER A 176 5.85 -9.99 8.32
C SER A 176 7.37 -9.84 8.23
N ALA A 177 8.10 -10.77 8.86
CA ALA A 177 9.56 -10.74 8.99
C ALA A 177 10.33 -10.81 7.65
N ILE A 178 9.66 -11.08 6.53
CA ILE A 178 10.19 -10.92 5.17
C ILE A 178 10.68 -9.50 4.87
N GLU A 179 10.24 -8.51 5.66
CA GLU A 179 10.66 -7.11 5.55
C GLU A 179 11.71 -6.71 6.61
N GLU A 180 12.19 -7.65 7.43
CA GLU A 180 13.22 -7.37 8.44
C GLU A 180 14.58 -7.07 7.77
N GLY A 181 15.12 -5.87 7.99
CA GLY A 181 16.35 -5.39 7.36
C GLY A 181 16.18 -4.05 6.66
N TYR A 182 16.85 -3.85 5.53
CA TYR A 182 16.72 -2.65 4.70
C TYR A 182 16.04 -3.04 3.39
N THR A 183 14.76 -2.69 3.25
CA THR A 183 13.96 -3.15 2.12
C THR A 183 13.81 -2.08 1.07
N CYS A 184 13.70 -2.51 -0.18
CA CYS A 184 13.47 -1.65 -1.33
C CYS A 184 12.17 -0.85 -1.14
N TRP A 185 11.12 -1.49 -0.58
CA TRP A 185 9.85 -0.85 -0.29
C TRP A 185 9.97 0.31 0.71
N VAL A 186 10.50 0.05 1.91
CA VAL A 186 10.58 1.08 2.97
C VAL A 186 11.43 2.26 2.52
N ASN A 187 12.58 1.99 1.91
CA ASN A 187 13.49 3.04 1.49
C ASN A 187 12.90 3.87 0.33
N LEU A 188 12.16 3.28 -0.60
CA LEU A 188 11.45 4.04 -1.62
C LEU A 188 10.21 4.78 -1.09
N ALA A 189 9.55 4.26 -0.05
CA ALA A 189 8.48 4.98 0.65
C ALA A 189 9.01 6.27 1.31
N TYR A 190 10.15 6.19 2.01
CA TYR A 190 10.83 7.37 2.57
C TYR A 190 11.28 8.34 1.47
N GLN A 191 11.85 7.83 0.37
CA GLN A 191 12.23 8.68 -0.77
C GLN A 191 11.01 9.44 -1.32
N TYR A 192 9.87 8.76 -1.48
CA TYR A 192 8.62 9.40 -1.93
C TYR A 192 8.14 10.47 -0.94
N ALA A 193 8.13 10.16 0.36
CA ALA A 193 7.76 11.10 1.40
C ALA A 193 8.66 12.34 1.39
N PHE A 194 9.97 12.18 1.24
CA PHE A 194 10.93 13.26 1.15
C PHE A 194 10.78 14.12 -0.11
N MET A 195 10.47 13.51 -1.26
CA MET A 195 10.17 14.25 -2.48
C MET A 195 8.92 15.12 -2.31
N LEU A 196 7.85 14.58 -1.73
CA LEU A 196 6.63 15.35 -1.43
C LEU A 196 6.89 16.48 -0.45
N THR A 197 7.71 16.19 0.56
CA THR A 197 8.11 17.14 1.60
C THR A 197 8.85 18.34 1.00
N ARG A 198 9.80 18.09 0.08
CA ARG A 198 10.47 19.15 -0.70
C ARG A 198 9.49 19.93 -1.57
N GLU A 199 8.53 19.27 -2.20
CA GLU A 199 7.49 19.95 -3.00
C GLU A 199 6.64 20.89 -2.13
N VAL A 200 6.26 20.46 -0.93
CA VAL A 200 5.55 21.28 0.05
C VAL A 200 6.38 22.49 0.47
N ASP A 201 7.66 22.29 0.83
CA ASP A 201 8.56 23.39 1.21
C ASP A 201 8.67 24.46 0.11
N MET A 202 8.84 24.02 -1.15
CA MET A 202 8.89 24.92 -2.31
C MET A 202 7.59 25.67 -2.59
N VAL A 203 6.43 25.11 -2.23
CA VAL A 203 5.12 25.75 -2.49
C VAL A 203 4.76 26.75 -1.39
N PHE A 204 5.10 26.45 -0.14
CA PHE A 204 4.67 27.23 1.02
C PHE A 204 5.76 28.12 1.62
N GLN A 205 6.84 28.41 0.84
CA GLN A 205 8.04 29.27 1.01
C GLN A 205 8.14 30.34 2.11
N GLU A 206 7.11 30.65 2.87
CA GLU A 206 7.11 31.77 3.80
C GLU A 206 7.85 31.51 5.13
N LYS A 207 8.16 30.26 5.51
CA LYS A 207 9.03 29.91 6.67
C LYS A 207 9.59 28.51 6.46
N SER A 208 10.91 28.33 6.34
CA SER A 208 11.53 27.01 6.39
C SER A 208 11.26 26.42 7.78
N ILE A 209 10.22 25.60 7.88
CA ILE A 209 9.81 24.92 9.12
C ILE A 209 10.60 23.63 9.31
N MET A 210 11.06 23.05 8.20
CA MET A 210 11.91 21.88 8.24
C MET A 210 13.37 22.28 8.34
N ASP A 211 14.09 21.58 9.22
CA ASP A 211 15.52 21.75 9.37
C ASP A 211 16.21 21.64 7.99
N PRO A 212 16.97 22.67 7.55
CA PRO A 212 17.72 22.64 6.31
C PRO A 212 18.60 21.40 6.15
N GLN A 213 19.15 20.87 7.24
CA GLN A 213 19.94 19.63 7.23
C GLN A 213 19.10 18.41 6.87
N CYS A 214 17.83 18.39 7.28
CA CYS A 214 16.90 17.34 6.91
C CYS A 214 16.55 17.42 5.43
N LEU A 215 16.31 18.62 4.89
CA LEU A 215 16.05 18.82 3.46
C LEU A 215 17.26 18.44 2.60
N GLU A 216 18.48 18.74 3.06
CA GLU A 216 19.73 18.36 2.41
C GLU A 216 19.92 16.84 2.42
N LEU A 217 19.73 16.19 3.58
CA LEU A 217 19.77 14.73 3.69
C LEU A 217 18.74 14.07 2.75
N CYS A 218 17.52 14.60 2.72
CA CYS A 218 16.45 14.16 1.83
C CYS A 218 16.84 14.27 0.34
N ALA A 219 17.62 15.29 -0.03
CA ALA A 219 18.12 15.45 -1.38
C ALA A 219 19.24 14.44 -1.73
N HIS A 220 20.05 14.05 -0.75
CA HIS A 220 21.12 13.06 -0.94
C HIS A 220 20.66 11.61 -0.85
N PHE A 221 19.58 11.33 -0.12
CA PHE A 221 19.04 9.98 0.09
C PHE A 221 18.69 9.27 -1.24
N GLU A 222 18.29 10.03 -2.27
CA GLU A 222 18.03 9.51 -3.61
C GLU A 222 19.21 8.70 -4.17
N TYR A 223 20.45 9.13 -3.92
CA TYR A 223 21.65 8.44 -4.41
C TYR A 223 21.81 7.05 -3.80
N SER A 224 21.49 6.87 -2.52
CA SER A 224 21.67 5.58 -1.84
C SER A 224 20.60 4.57 -2.24
N VAL A 225 19.33 4.98 -2.30
CA VAL A 225 18.26 4.09 -2.77
C VAL A 225 18.52 3.62 -4.21
N ARG A 226 19.09 4.51 -5.03
CA ARG A 226 19.44 4.25 -6.41
C ARG A 226 20.49 3.18 -6.60
N GLU A 227 21.62 3.29 -5.89
CA GLU A 227 22.78 2.41 -6.13
C GLU A 227 22.69 1.10 -5.33
N LEU A 228 22.08 1.13 -4.14
CA LEU A 228 22.19 0.03 -3.19
C LEU A 228 21.23 -1.14 -3.47
N PHE A 229 20.08 -0.89 -4.11
CA PHE A 229 19.07 -1.93 -4.37
C PHE A 229 19.18 -2.58 -5.75
N MET A 230 20.31 -2.41 -6.45
CA MET A 230 20.58 -3.06 -7.73
C MET A 230 21.52 -4.26 -7.58
N ALA A 231 21.11 -5.42 -8.09
CA ALA A 231 21.94 -6.63 -8.16
C ALA A 231 22.05 -7.08 -9.62
N GLY A 232 23.18 -6.75 -10.25
CA GLY A 232 23.38 -6.96 -11.68
C GLY A 232 22.51 -6.00 -12.48
N ASP A 233 21.43 -6.51 -13.05
CA ASP A 233 20.58 -5.76 -13.98
C ASP A 233 19.10 -5.67 -13.62
N ARG A 234 18.79 -5.91 -12.35
CA ARG A 234 17.45 -5.79 -11.77
C ARG A 234 17.54 -5.33 -10.33
N TYR A 235 16.41 -4.87 -9.80
CA TYR A 235 16.27 -4.62 -8.38
C TYR A 235 16.26 -5.94 -7.59
N PHE A 236 16.63 -5.86 -6.32
CA PHE A 236 16.39 -6.92 -5.33
C PHE A 236 15.65 -6.36 -4.13
N ARG A 237 14.97 -7.24 -3.38
CA ARG A 237 13.94 -6.81 -2.43
C ARG A 237 14.49 -6.22 -1.13
N ARG A 238 15.59 -6.73 -0.60
CA ARG A 238 16.19 -6.24 0.66
C ARG A 238 17.63 -6.69 0.88
N PHE A 239 18.33 -5.95 1.73
CA PHE A 239 19.37 -6.54 2.59
C PHE A 239 18.69 -7.04 3.86
N ASN A 240 18.87 -8.31 4.22
CA ASN A 240 18.31 -8.82 5.47
C ASN A 240 19.06 -8.25 6.69
N LYS A 241 18.61 -8.56 7.91
CA LYS A 241 19.24 -8.10 9.16
C LYS A 241 20.72 -8.49 9.34
N PHE A 242 21.20 -9.45 8.58
CA PHE A 242 22.61 -9.88 8.59
C PHE A 242 23.44 -9.22 7.47
N GLY A 243 22.85 -8.32 6.69
CA GLY A 243 23.50 -7.65 5.57
C GLY A 243 23.57 -8.48 4.29
N HIS A 244 22.93 -9.65 4.23
CA HIS A 244 22.90 -10.46 3.01
C HIS A 244 21.83 -9.96 2.05
N MET A 245 22.18 -9.90 0.76
CA MET A 245 21.20 -9.62 -0.30
C MET A 245 20.20 -10.77 -0.40
N ASP A 246 18.92 -10.43 -0.36
CA ASP A 246 17.83 -11.36 -0.57
C ASP A 246 17.30 -11.21 -1.99
N LEU A 247 17.62 -12.18 -2.85
CA LEU A 247 17.32 -12.13 -4.30
C LEU A 247 16.00 -12.80 -4.68
N ARG A 248 15.24 -13.31 -3.69
CA ARG A 248 13.99 -14.04 -3.90
C ARG A 248 12.93 -13.14 -4.56
N PRO A 249 12.00 -13.73 -5.33
CA PRO A 249 10.95 -12.98 -5.99
C PRO A 249 9.97 -12.39 -4.97
N ASP A 250 9.68 -11.10 -5.16
CA ASP A 250 8.80 -10.32 -4.30
C ASP A 250 8.13 -9.21 -5.12
N VAL A 251 6.87 -8.94 -4.85
CA VAL A 251 6.12 -7.86 -5.49
C VAL A 251 6.73 -6.49 -5.20
N THR A 252 7.46 -6.33 -4.08
CA THR A 252 8.17 -5.09 -3.72
C THR A 252 9.23 -4.68 -4.74
N LEU A 253 9.59 -5.55 -5.69
CA LEU A 253 10.39 -5.17 -6.86
C LEU A 253 9.67 -4.14 -7.78
N LEU A 254 8.36 -3.93 -7.63
CA LEU A 254 7.60 -2.83 -8.25
C LEU A 254 7.73 -1.50 -7.51
N SER A 255 8.37 -1.45 -6.33
CA SER A 255 8.50 -0.23 -5.53
C SER A 255 9.03 0.97 -6.32
N PRO A 256 10.05 0.83 -7.21
CA PRO A 256 10.54 1.97 -7.98
C PRO A 256 9.42 2.59 -8.82
N PHE A 257 8.63 1.77 -9.52
CA PHE A 257 7.48 2.24 -10.27
C PHE A 257 6.40 2.84 -9.35
N TYR A 258 6.03 2.12 -8.30
CA TYR A 258 4.92 2.46 -7.42
C TYR A 258 5.11 3.81 -6.72
N PHE A 259 6.34 4.09 -6.27
CA PHE A 259 6.72 5.34 -5.64
C PHE A 259 7.23 6.40 -6.63
N GLY A 260 7.13 6.13 -7.94
CA GLY A 260 7.41 7.08 -9.02
C GLY A 260 8.90 7.30 -9.34
N TYR A 261 9.78 6.41 -8.89
CA TYR A 261 11.20 6.33 -9.23
C TYR A 261 11.41 5.53 -10.53
N VAL A 262 11.23 6.18 -11.68
CA VAL A 262 11.23 5.53 -13.01
C VAL A 262 12.44 5.87 -13.89
N LYS A 263 13.57 6.25 -13.29
CA LYS A 263 14.78 6.68 -13.99
C LYS A 263 15.52 5.54 -14.72
N TYR A 264 15.42 4.31 -14.19
CA TYR A 264 16.12 3.11 -14.66
C TYR A 264 15.13 2.14 -15.30
N THR A 265 14.69 2.48 -16.51
CA THR A 265 13.59 1.77 -17.16
C THR A 265 13.94 0.33 -17.50
N ARG A 266 15.20 0.04 -17.86
CA ARG A 266 15.64 -1.30 -18.25
C ARG A 266 15.71 -2.26 -17.06
N GLU A 267 16.24 -1.81 -15.93
CA GLU A 267 16.35 -2.57 -14.70
C GLU A 267 14.97 -2.83 -14.11
N LEU A 268 14.08 -1.83 -14.20
CA LEU A 268 12.67 -1.98 -13.85
C LEU A 268 11.97 -3.00 -14.77
N GLU A 269 12.15 -2.93 -16.09
CA GLU A 269 11.62 -3.91 -17.05
C GLU A 269 12.06 -5.34 -16.71
N ARG A 270 13.35 -5.52 -16.37
CA ARG A 270 13.91 -6.81 -15.96
C ARG A 270 13.33 -7.30 -14.64
N SER A 271 13.10 -6.39 -13.70
CA SER A 271 12.45 -6.69 -12.41
C SER A 271 10.99 -7.11 -12.61
N VAL A 272 10.26 -6.45 -13.51
CA VAL A 272 8.89 -6.84 -13.87
C VAL A 272 8.84 -8.18 -14.57
N ALA A 273 9.74 -8.44 -15.52
CA ALA A 273 9.83 -9.75 -16.17
C ALA A 273 10.15 -10.86 -15.15
N TYR A 274 10.99 -10.56 -14.15
CA TYR A 274 11.28 -11.49 -13.06
C TYR A 274 10.05 -11.76 -12.19
N ILE A 275 9.29 -10.73 -11.81
CA ILE A 275 8.01 -10.87 -11.11
C ILE A 275 7.02 -11.71 -11.90
N GLU A 276 6.79 -11.42 -13.18
CA GLU A 276 5.79 -12.14 -13.98
C GLU A 276 6.16 -13.61 -14.18
N SER A 277 7.45 -13.92 -14.32
CA SER A 277 7.92 -15.31 -14.47
C SER A 277 7.88 -16.14 -13.20
N HIS A 278 7.94 -15.52 -12.01
CA HIS A 278 8.04 -16.25 -10.74
C HIS A 278 6.80 -16.13 -9.85
N LEU A 279 6.06 -15.02 -9.95
CA LEU A 279 4.95 -14.70 -9.04
C LEU A 279 3.59 -14.75 -9.72
N CYS A 280 3.51 -14.96 -11.04
CA CYS A 280 2.21 -15.18 -11.69
C CYS A 280 1.65 -16.54 -11.25
N ASP A 281 0.44 -16.55 -10.71
CA ASP A 281 -0.21 -17.79 -10.29
C ASP A 281 -0.49 -18.66 -11.52
N PRO A 282 -0.04 -19.92 -11.55
CA PRO A 282 -0.23 -20.78 -12.71
C PRO A 282 -1.69 -21.21 -12.93
N GLU A 283 -2.55 -21.05 -11.93
CA GLU A 283 -3.93 -21.55 -11.94
C GLU A 283 -4.96 -20.42 -11.92
N LEU A 284 -4.80 -19.47 -10.99
CA LEU A 284 -5.71 -18.34 -10.86
C LEU A 284 -5.32 -17.16 -11.77
N GLY A 285 -4.12 -17.20 -12.35
CA GLY A 285 -3.48 -16.06 -12.99
C GLY A 285 -3.11 -14.98 -11.97
N MET A 286 -2.68 -13.81 -12.47
CA MET A 286 -2.38 -12.63 -11.64
C MET A 286 -1.19 -12.84 -10.68
N VAL A 287 -0.76 -11.78 -9.96
CA VAL A 287 0.51 -11.80 -9.22
C VAL A 287 0.33 -12.06 -7.73
N MET A 288 1.17 -12.94 -7.18
CA MET A 288 1.30 -13.23 -5.74
C MET A 288 2.22 -12.20 -5.06
N ARG A 289 2.19 -12.09 -3.72
CA ARG A 289 3.13 -11.24 -2.96
C ARG A 289 4.57 -11.73 -3.11
N TYR A 290 4.76 -13.02 -2.88
CA TYR A 290 6.02 -13.75 -2.89
C TYR A 290 5.71 -15.25 -2.97
N LEU A 291 6.75 -16.09 -3.09
CA LEU A 291 6.57 -17.54 -3.13
C LEU A 291 6.24 -18.14 -1.73
N PRO A 292 5.38 -19.17 -1.66
CA PRO A 292 4.80 -19.65 -0.40
C PRO A 292 5.63 -20.74 0.28
N PHE A 293 6.80 -20.39 0.81
CA PHE A 293 7.63 -21.34 1.53
C PHE A 293 7.10 -21.57 2.96
N TYR A 294 6.22 -22.56 3.16
CA TYR A 294 5.55 -22.75 4.47
C TYR A 294 6.48 -22.99 5.67
N LYS A 295 7.72 -23.45 5.46
CA LYS A 295 8.73 -23.61 6.54
C LYS A 295 9.66 -22.42 6.71
N ASP A 296 9.52 -21.42 5.86
CA ASP A 296 10.23 -20.16 5.99
C ASP A 296 9.41 -19.22 6.89
N PHE A 297 9.97 -18.92 8.06
CA PHE A 297 9.34 -18.08 9.07
C PHE A 297 9.36 -16.59 8.72
N ASP A 298 10.13 -16.20 7.70
CA ASP A 298 10.03 -14.85 7.15
C ASP A 298 8.71 -14.68 6.38
N THR A 299 8.21 -15.75 5.75
CA THR A 299 7.07 -15.67 4.81
C THR A 299 5.75 -16.15 5.40
N HIS A 300 4.69 -15.42 5.07
CA HIS A 300 3.35 -15.71 5.54
C HIS A 300 2.33 -15.82 4.40
N VAL A 301 1.64 -16.95 4.32
CA VAL A 301 0.73 -17.26 3.21
C VAL A 301 -0.75 -16.98 3.52
N HIS A 302 -1.08 -16.44 4.70
CA HIS A 302 -2.42 -16.14 5.23
C HIS A 302 -3.60 -16.82 4.52
N ALA A 303 -4.08 -17.94 5.05
CA ALA A 303 -5.22 -18.65 4.48
C ALA A 303 -5.01 -19.18 3.05
N GLY A 304 -3.78 -19.60 2.77
CA GLY A 304 -3.40 -20.22 1.52
C GLY A 304 -2.89 -19.21 0.50
N ASN A 305 -1.85 -19.60 -0.22
CA ASN A 305 -1.20 -18.69 -1.17
C ASN A 305 -1.98 -18.53 -2.48
N GLY A 306 -1.91 -17.32 -3.04
CA GLY A 306 -2.41 -17.01 -4.36
C GLY A 306 -2.32 -15.51 -4.67
N PRO A 307 -2.98 -15.05 -5.74
CA PRO A 307 -2.79 -13.70 -6.25
C PRO A 307 -3.48 -12.63 -5.40
N TRP A 308 -2.91 -11.43 -5.46
CA TRP A 308 -3.36 -10.23 -4.76
C TRP A 308 -3.75 -9.15 -5.77
N LEU A 309 -4.96 -8.63 -5.65
CA LEU A 309 -5.59 -7.90 -6.74
C LEU A 309 -5.07 -6.46 -6.83
N GLN A 310 -4.76 -5.83 -5.70
CA GLN A 310 -4.09 -4.52 -5.66
C GLN A 310 -2.71 -4.56 -6.34
N TYR A 311 -1.93 -5.62 -6.11
CA TYR A 311 -0.61 -5.79 -6.72
C TYR A 311 -0.69 -6.08 -8.21
N THR A 312 -1.69 -6.85 -8.61
CA THR A 312 -1.99 -7.10 -10.02
C THR A 312 -2.39 -5.80 -10.73
N ALA A 313 -3.16 -4.94 -10.07
CA ALA A 313 -3.52 -3.62 -10.59
C ALA A 313 -2.31 -2.67 -10.67
N ILE A 314 -1.35 -2.73 -9.72
CA ILE A 314 -0.08 -1.99 -9.81
C ILE A 314 0.75 -2.48 -11.00
N LEU A 315 0.81 -3.80 -11.24
CA LEU A 315 1.47 -4.36 -12.42
C LEU A 315 0.77 -3.90 -13.72
N ALA A 316 -0.56 -3.81 -13.74
CA ALA A 316 -1.30 -3.26 -14.87
C ALA A 316 -0.97 -1.76 -15.09
N GLN A 317 -0.89 -0.96 -14.02
CA GLN A 317 -0.43 0.43 -14.07
C GLN A 317 0.95 0.52 -14.75
N TYR A 318 1.89 -0.34 -14.37
CA TYR A 318 3.22 -0.38 -14.98
C TYR A 318 3.16 -0.67 -16.49
N HIS A 319 2.41 -1.70 -16.90
CA HIS A 319 2.29 -2.05 -18.31
C HIS A 319 1.65 -0.93 -19.13
N PHE A 320 0.61 -0.25 -18.62
CA PHE A 320 0.05 0.92 -19.28
C PHE A 320 1.05 2.08 -19.37
N TRP A 321 1.82 2.32 -18.32
CA TRP A 321 2.86 3.35 -18.30
C TRP A 321 3.97 3.07 -19.31
N ASN A 322 4.41 1.82 -19.44
CA ASN A 322 5.44 1.39 -20.40
C ASN A 322 4.90 1.18 -21.83
N GLY A 323 3.64 1.54 -22.10
CA GLY A 323 3.02 1.42 -23.43
C GLY A 323 2.54 0.02 -23.81
N ASN A 324 2.71 -0.99 -22.95
CA ASN A 324 2.17 -2.35 -23.14
C ASN A 324 0.68 -2.42 -22.78
N ARG A 325 -0.15 -1.75 -23.59
CA ARG A 325 -1.60 -1.64 -23.35
C ARG A 325 -2.30 -3.00 -23.33
N GLU A 326 -1.90 -3.92 -24.20
CA GLU A 326 -2.50 -5.25 -24.29
C GLU A 326 -2.34 -6.00 -22.97
N ARG A 327 -1.12 -6.05 -22.43
CA ARG A 327 -0.87 -6.74 -21.16
C ARG A 327 -1.58 -6.06 -19.99
N GLY A 328 -1.62 -4.72 -19.96
CA GLY A 328 -2.38 -3.97 -18.96
C GLY A 328 -3.87 -4.34 -18.97
N GLU A 329 -4.50 -4.40 -20.15
CA GLU A 329 -5.91 -4.82 -20.28
C GLU A 329 -6.13 -6.28 -19.90
N GLN A 330 -5.22 -7.18 -20.28
CA GLN A 330 -5.29 -8.58 -19.86
C GLN A 330 -5.33 -8.71 -18.33
N LEU A 331 -4.48 -7.97 -17.61
CA LEU A 331 -4.44 -8.00 -16.15
C LEU A 331 -5.71 -7.42 -15.50
N LEU A 332 -6.23 -6.30 -15.99
CA LEU A 332 -7.51 -5.76 -15.49
C LEU A 332 -8.68 -6.70 -15.78
N ASN A 333 -8.69 -7.35 -16.95
CA ASN A 333 -9.70 -8.34 -17.30
C ASN A 333 -9.63 -9.58 -16.41
N MET A 334 -8.43 -10.02 -16.01
CA MET A 334 -8.28 -11.09 -15.02
C MET A 334 -8.89 -10.68 -13.67
N ILE A 335 -8.62 -9.46 -13.20
CA ILE A 335 -9.24 -8.94 -11.96
C ILE A 335 -10.77 -8.95 -12.06
N ASN A 336 -11.32 -8.55 -13.21
CA ASN A 336 -12.77 -8.50 -13.44
C ASN A 336 -13.45 -9.87 -13.34
N GLN A 337 -12.76 -10.96 -13.67
CA GLN A 337 -13.30 -12.33 -13.56
C GLN A 337 -13.54 -12.77 -12.11
N TYR A 338 -12.89 -12.09 -11.15
CA TYR A 338 -12.98 -12.39 -9.72
C TYR A 338 -13.69 -11.31 -8.91
N ARG A 339 -14.38 -10.37 -9.57
CA ARG A 339 -15.32 -9.48 -8.87
C ARG A 339 -16.53 -10.28 -8.40
N ASN A 340 -17.10 -9.92 -7.26
CA ASN A 340 -18.41 -10.47 -6.87
C ASN A 340 -19.54 -9.83 -7.70
N GLU A 341 -20.78 -10.29 -7.48
CA GLU A 341 -21.96 -9.79 -8.19
C GLU A 341 -22.20 -8.28 -7.99
N GLN A 342 -21.69 -7.71 -6.90
CA GLN A 342 -21.78 -6.29 -6.59
C GLN A 342 -20.66 -5.47 -7.25
N GLY A 343 -19.72 -6.10 -7.96
CA GLY A 343 -18.55 -5.44 -8.57
C GLY A 343 -17.35 -5.27 -7.64
N GLU A 344 -17.40 -5.85 -6.44
CA GLU A 344 -16.38 -5.67 -5.41
C GLU A 344 -15.15 -6.55 -5.65
N ILE A 345 -13.98 -5.97 -5.42
CA ILE A 345 -12.68 -6.59 -5.64
C ILE A 345 -12.12 -7.08 -4.28
N PRO A 346 -11.78 -8.37 -4.13
CA PRO A 346 -11.13 -8.88 -2.92
C PRO A 346 -9.70 -8.36 -2.73
N GLU A 347 -9.14 -8.62 -1.55
CA GLU A 347 -7.71 -8.47 -1.26
C GLU A 347 -6.90 -9.54 -2.00
N HIS A 348 -7.21 -10.81 -1.71
CA HIS A 348 -6.48 -11.95 -2.23
C HIS A 348 -7.40 -13.10 -2.61
N LEU A 349 -6.88 -13.98 -3.47
CA LEU A 349 -7.50 -15.24 -3.83
C LEU A 349 -6.59 -16.41 -3.43
N SER A 350 -7.21 -17.51 -3.02
CA SER A 350 -6.53 -18.80 -2.94
C SER A 350 -7.40 -19.87 -3.60
N THR A 351 -6.78 -20.94 -4.10
CA THR A 351 -7.58 -22.10 -4.52
C THR A 351 -8.12 -22.81 -3.29
N CYS A 352 -9.27 -23.49 -3.42
CA CYS A 352 -9.82 -24.23 -2.28
C CYS A 352 -8.83 -25.27 -1.75
N GLU A 353 -8.13 -26.00 -2.64
CA GLU A 353 -7.07 -26.94 -2.28
C GLU A 353 -5.95 -26.28 -1.45
N ARG A 354 -5.39 -25.14 -1.89
CA ARG A 354 -4.31 -24.46 -1.15
C ARG A 354 -4.77 -23.91 0.19
N PHE A 355 -6.02 -23.44 0.30
CA PHE A 355 -6.60 -23.07 1.58
C PHE A 355 -6.68 -24.28 2.52
N TYR A 356 -7.14 -25.44 2.05
CA TYR A 356 -7.17 -26.65 2.87
C TYR A 356 -5.77 -27.10 3.28
N GLU A 357 -4.80 -27.05 2.37
CA GLU A 357 -3.41 -27.35 2.71
C GLU A 357 -2.86 -26.41 3.78
N PHE A 358 -3.13 -25.10 3.69
CA PHE A 358 -2.79 -24.13 4.72
C PHE A 358 -3.42 -24.51 6.07
N MET A 359 -4.71 -24.84 6.07
CA MET A 359 -5.42 -25.20 7.29
C MET A 359 -4.79 -26.43 7.97
N GLU A 360 -4.38 -27.43 7.20
CA GLU A 360 -3.73 -28.65 7.72
C GLU A 360 -2.28 -28.42 8.14
N LYS A 361 -1.47 -27.73 7.31
CA LYS A 361 -0.02 -27.67 7.47
C LYS A 361 0.44 -26.51 8.35
N GLU A 362 -0.29 -25.40 8.40
CA GLU A 362 0.13 -24.18 9.10
C GLU A 362 -0.80 -23.78 10.24
N TRP A 363 -2.11 -23.69 9.99
CA TRP A 363 -3.05 -23.24 11.03
C TRP A 363 -3.18 -24.28 12.16
N ARG A 364 -3.52 -25.54 11.84
CA ARG A 364 -3.73 -26.60 12.85
C ARG A 364 -2.47 -27.02 13.59
N THR A 365 -1.30 -26.82 12.98
CA THR A 365 0.00 -27.14 13.58
C THR A 365 0.53 -26.02 14.48
N GLY A 366 -0.05 -24.83 14.41
CA GLY A 366 0.41 -23.64 15.13
C GLY A 366 1.52 -22.86 14.42
N ILE A 367 2.04 -23.32 13.28
CA ILE A 367 3.09 -22.62 12.52
C ILE A 367 2.62 -21.22 12.08
N ASP A 368 1.36 -21.08 11.68
CA ASP A 368 0.78 -19.79 11.31
C ASP A 368 0.84 -18.77 12.46
N PHE A 369 0.53 -19.23 13.68
CA PHE A 369 0.60 -18.42 14.90
C PHE A 369 2.05 -18.04 15.23
N GLU A 370 2.99 -18.98 15.13
CA GLU A 370 4.41 -18.71 15.40
C GLU A 370 5.00 -17.66 14.45
N LYS A 371 4.54 -17.64 13.19
CA LYS A 371 4.93 -16.63 12.20
C LYS A 371 4.29 -15.28 12.47
N GLU A 372 2.96 -15.23 12.65
CA GLU A 372 2.20 -14.00 12.89
C GLU A 372 2.70 -13.28 14.16
N PHE A 373 2.96 -14.03 15.22
CA PHE A 373 3.33 -13.48 16.53
C PHE A 373 4.82 -13.67 16.84
N TYR A 374 5.66 -13.66 15.81
CA TYR A 374 7.11 -13.72 15.96
C TYR A 374 7.62 -12.48 16.72
N LYS A 375 8.20 -12.69 17.92
CA LYS A 375 8.47 -11.58 18.86
C LYS A 375 9.26 -10.39 18.26
N PRO A 376 10.28 -10.56 17.40
CA PRO A 376 11.02 -9.44 16.82
C PRO A 376 10.19 -8.44 16.00
N ILE A 377 9.10 -8.90 15.39
CA ILE A 377 8.22 -8.04 14.57
C ILE A 377 7.10 -7.37 15.36
N LEU A 378 6.81 -7.87 16.57
CA LEU A 378 5.82 -7.30 17.46
C LEU A 378 6.34 -6.04 18.16
N LEU A 379 5.42 -5.19 18.60
CA LEU A 379 5.78 -4.10 19.52
C LEU A 379 6.42 -4.68 20.79
N ASP A 380 7.43 -3.97 21.31
CA ASP A 380 8.23 -4.46 22.44
C ASP A 380 7.35 -4.66 23.70
N ASN A 381 6.43 -3.72 23.94
CA ASN A 381 5.51 -3.69 25.08
C ASN A 381 4.08 -4.15 24.73
N LEU A 382 3.93 -5.00 23.72
CA LEU A 382 2.62 -5.52 23.34
C LEU A 382 2.00 -6.37 24.46
N ASP A 383 0.79 -6.02 24.88
CA ASP A 383 0.01 -6.80 25.84
C ASP A 383 -0.43 -8.14 25.23
N PHE A 384 -0.35 -9.22 26.03
CA PHE A 384 -0.72 -10.56 25.57
C PHE A 384 -2.21 -10.67 25.20
N GLY A 385 -3.08 -9.86 25.82
CA GLY A 385 -4.49 -9.76 25.48
C GLY A 385 -4.71 -9.35 24.02
N HIS A 386 -3.89 -8.44 23.47
CA HIS A 386 -3.97 -8.05 22.06
C HIS A 386 -3.58 -9.21 21.12
N ILE A 387 -2.57 -10.00 21.50
CA ILE A 387 -2.18 -11.21 20.75
C ILE A 387 -3.33 -12.21 20.74
N LEU A 388 -3.95 -12.45 21.91
CA LEU A 388 -5.07 -13.37 22.03
C LEU A 388 -6.30 -12.89 21.25
N GLU A 389 -6.57 -11.58 21.25
CA GLU A 389 -7.65 -10.99 20.47
C GLU A 389 -7.43 -11.19 18.96
N GLU A 390 -6.25 -10.88 18.45
CA GLU A 390 -5.92 -11.03 17.02
C GLU A 390 -5.95 -12.51 16.60
N ALA A 391 -5.39 -13.43 17.40
CA ALA A 391 -5.47 -14.86 17.12
C ALA A 391 -6.92 -15.36 17.04
N ASN A 392 -7.81 -14.84 17.92
CA ASN A 392 -9.24 -15.15 17.85
C ASN A 392 -9.92 -14.52 16.62
N ASN A 393 -9.50 -13.32 16.19
CA ASN A 393 -9.97 -12.70 14.95
C ASN A 393 -9.57 -13.54 13.73
N MET A 394 -8.31 -14.00 13.67
CA MET A 394 -7.80 -14.91 12.63
C MET A 394 -8.62 -16.19 12.57
N ALA A 395 -8.82 -16.87 13.72
CA ALA A 395 -9.58 -18.10 13.81
C ALA A 395 -11.03 -17.93 13.27
N ARG A 396 -11.70 -16.85 13.67
CA ARG A 396 -13.05 -16.51 13.17
C ARG A 396 -13.04 -16.24 11.67
N SER A 397 -12.03 -15.51 11.18
CA SER A 397 -11.88 -15.22 9.76
C SER A 397 -11.72 -16.48 8.94
N TYR A 398 -10.78 -17.37 9.29
CA TYR A 398 -10.52 -18.61 8.55
C TYR A 398 -11.73 -19.54 8.55
N LYS A 399 -12.44 -19.65 9.68
CA LYS A 399 -13.70 -20.39 9.73
C LYS A 399 -14.75 -19.80 8.78
N ARG A 400 -14.99 -18.49 8.84
CA ARG A 400 -15.97 -17.81 7.97
C ARG A 400 -15.62 -17.97 6.49
N THR A 401 -14.33 -17.84 6.16
CA THR A 401 -13.79 -18.05 4.82
C THR A 401 -14.13 -19.45 4.30
N GLY A 402 -13.81 -20.49 5.06
CA GLY A 402 -14.07 -21.88 4.68
C GLY A 402 -15.56 -22.23 4.56
N GLU A 403 -16.43 -21.52 5.28
CA GLU A 403 -17.88 -21.75 5.23
C GLU A 403 -18.61 -20.93 4.17
N LYS A 404 -18.19 -19.68 3.92
CA LYS A 404 -19.03 -18.68 3.21
C LYS A 404 -18.38 -18.03 1.99
N CYS A 405 -17.07 -18.18 1.80
CA CYS A 405 -16.34 -17.48 0.73
C CYS A 405 -15.84 -18.43 -0.37
N MET A 406 -16.13 -19.73 -0.25
CA MET A 406 -15.75 -20.74 -1.23
C MET A 406 -16.65 -20.69 -2.47
N ILE A 407 -16.02 -20.51 -3.63
CA ILE A 407 -16.67 -20.54 -4.94
C ILE A 407 -16.18 -21.77 -5.69
N LEU A 408 -17.05 -22.78 -5.81
CA LEU A 408 -16.72 -24.03 -6.48
C LEU A 408 -16.67 -23.82 -8.00
N ASN A 409 -15.57 -24.28 -8.61
CA ASN A 409 -15.39 -24.19 -10.06
C ASN A 409 -14.59 -25.40 -10.55
N LYS A 410 -15.26 -26.30 -11.29
CA LYS A 410 -14.66 -27.54 -11.81
C LYS A 410 -13.59 -27.31 -12.89
N LYS A 411 -13.47 -26.10 -13.44
CA LYS A 411 -12.41 -25.74 -14.39
C LYS A 411 -11.08 -25.42 -13.69
N ILE A 412 -11.14 -25.10 -12.39
CA ILE A 412 -9.99 -24.84 -11.54
C ILE A 412 -9.59 -26.18 -10.92
N LYS A 413 -8.32 -26.58 -11.08
CA LYS A 413 -7.80 -27.89 -10.63
C LYS A 413 -7.98 -28.06 -9.12
N GLY A 414 -7.78 -26.99 -8.35
CA GLY A 414 -7.98 -26.94 -6.90
C GLY A 414 -9.46 -26.92 -6.46
N GLY A 415 -10.40 -27.22 -7.35
CA GLY A 415 -11.83 -27.41 -7.05
C GLY A 415 -12.64 -26.11 -6.92
N GLY A 416 -12.01 -24.96 -7.11
CA GLY A 416 -12.61 -23.64 -6.91
C GLY A 416 -11.61 -22.64 -6.34
N TYR A 417 -12.12 -21.49 -5.93
CA TYR A 417 -11.33 -20.44 -5.31
C TYR A 417 -12.06 -19.81 -4.13
N ILE A 418 -11.31 -19.08 -3.34
CA ILE A 418 -11.79 -18.35 -2.18
C ILE A 418 -11.41 -16.89 -2.32
N GLN A 419 -12.32 -16.00 -1.92
CA GLN A 419 -12.08 -14.56 -1.86
C GLN A 419 -11.92 -14.09 -0.42
N PHE A 420 -10.94 -13.22 -0.19
CA PHE A 420 -10.66 -12.67 1.12
C PHE A 420 -10.85 -11.15 1.16
N ALA A 421 -11.36 -10.67 2.30
CA ALA A 421 -11.60 -9.26 2.57
C ALA A 421 -12.27 -8.52 1.39
N THR A 422 -13.45 -8.98 0.96
CA THR A 422 -14.23 -8.36 -0.13
C THR A 422 -15.30 -7.40 0.41
N PRO A 423 -15.36 -6.13 -0.04
CA PRO A 423 -14.34 -5.42 -0.83
C PRO A 423 -13.11 -5.08 0.00
N LEU A 424 -11.93 -5.03 -0.64
CA LEU A 424 -10.77 -4.35 -0.11
C LEU A 424 -10.65 -2.96 -0.73
N MET A 425 -10.59 -1.93 0.11
CA MET A 425 -10.46 -0.55 -0.34
C MET A 425 -9.24 -0.36 -1.25
N TRP A 426 -8.08 -0.89 -0.86
CA TRP A 426 -6.83 -0.74 -1.59
C TRP A 426 -6.90 -1.37 -3.00
N SER A 427 -7.56 -2.52 -3.16
CA SER A 427 -7.76 -3.14 -4.48
C SER A 427 -8.55 -2.24 -5.43
N HIS A 428 -9.61 -1.57 -4.95
CA HIS A 428 -10.35 -0.60 -5.76
C HIS A 428 -9.53 0.65 -6.07
N VAL A 429 -8.70 1.12 -5.13
CA VAL A 429 -7.80 2.26 -5.34
C VAL A 429 -6.82 1.99 -6.46
N GLU A 430 -6.11 0.85 -6.43
CA GLU A 430 -5.09 0.55 -7.44
C GLU A 430 -5.71 0.23 -8.80
N TYR A 431 -6.92 -0.34 -8.85
CA TYR A 431 -7.65 -0.51 -10.10
C TYR A 431 -8.03 0.85 -10.71
N ALA A 432 -8.58 1.77 -9.91
CA ALA A 432 -8.91 3.12 -10.39
C ALA A 432 -7.66 3.86 -10.88
N ARG A 433 -6.53 3.72 -10.18
CA ARG A 433 -5.23 4.26 -10.65
C ARG A 433 -4.82 3.66 -11.99
N ALA A 434 -4.99 2.34 -12.20
CA ALA A 434 -4.73 1.69 -13.49
C ALA A 434 -5.56 2.30 -14.63
N LEU A 435 -6.84 2.57 -14.40
CA LEU A 435 -7.71 3.23 -15.37
C LEU A 435 -7.21 4.63 -15.75
N LEU A 436 -6.77 5.41 -14.77
CA LEU A 436 -6.20 6.74 -15.00
C LEU A 436 -4.88 6.67 -15.78
N VAL A 437 -4.00 5.69 -15.47
CA VAL A 437 -2.73 5.52 -16.21
C VAL A 437 -3.00 5.07 -17.63
N ARG A 438 -3.92 4.13 -17.83
CA ARG A 438 -4.39 3.69 -19.16
C ARG A 438 -4.88 4.86 -20.01
N ALA A 439 -5.58 5.81 -19.41
CA ALA A 439 -6.10 7.01 -20.08
C ALA A 439 -5.04 8.09 -20.32
N GLY A 440 -3.80 7.89 -19.85
CA GLY A 440 -2.71 8.85 -19.98
C GLY A 440 -2.79 10.02 -19.00
N ASP A 441 -3.74 10.03 -18.06
CA ASP A 441 -3.87 11.06 -17.03
C ASP A 441 -2.94 10.77 -15.85
N TRP A 442 -1.66 10.50 -16.08
CA TRP A 442 -0.68 10.17 -15.03
C TRP A 442 0.31 11.30 -14.79
N TRP A 443 0.69 11.47 -13.52
CA TRP A 443 1.67 12.47 -13.13
C TRP A 443 3.07 11.89 -13.38
N ARG A 444 3.81 12.50 -14.29
CA ARG A 444 5.27 12.41 -14.25
C ARG A 444 5.69 13.03 -12.92
N MET A 445 6.20 12.24 -11.99
CA MET A 445 7.14 12.81 -11.03
C MET A 445 8.21 13.45 -11.89
N ARG A 446 8.31 14.79 -11.85
CA ARG A 446 9.35 15.49 -12.60
C ARG A 446 10.66 15.04 -11.99
N ASN A 447 11.47 14.33 -12.77
CA ASN A 447 12.88 14.11 -12.45
C ASN A 447 13.59 15.45 -12.34
#